data_AF-A0A924D419-F1
#
_entry.id   AF-A0A924D419-F1
#
_cell.length_a   1.000
_cell.length_b   1.000
_cell.length_c   1.000
_cell.angle_alpha   90.00
_cell.angle_beta   90.00
_cell.angle_gamma   90.00
#
_symmetry.space_group_name_H-M   'P 1'
#
loop_
_entity.id
_entity.type
_entity.pdbx_description
1 polymer ?
#
loop_
_entity_poly.entity_id
_entity_poly.type
_entity_poly.pdbx_seq_one_letter_code
_entity_poly.pdbx_strand_id
1 'polypeptide(L)'
;MSRNKKRIKSTSCPNCNEVFAEINHNFCPHCGQENHTHKLPFKHFVMETLESLTHFDTKLLNTLNDLVLKPGIAIKNYNANKRARYVPPIRLYVFTTFIFLLIVSFLFSHTIEENNESFRKKITVVKTNGISLFTKTEIDSLTFIKLQNVKTLTNSETVTILKSSHIKTDWLNTRIINSFIKLQTGDLKISDLYKKFVKYASYSLFIFMPFFALILKLFYFRKDYYYSEFLVFSIFYHIIIFGLMGVLLLMERILNIDFVYLLTPFFILIFVYLGISLKTVFDGSWY
;
A
#
# COMPACT_ATOMS: atom_id res chain seq x y z
N MET A 1 -29.10 18.21 15.74
CA MET A 1 -28.63 19.30 16.64
C MET A 1 -27.12 19.41 16.54
N SER A 2 -26.63 20.41 15.79
CA SER A 2 -25.19 20.66 15.58
C SER A 2 -24.61 21.25 16.86
N ARG A 3 -23.75 20.50 17.56
CA ARG A 3 -22.98 21.03 18.70
C ARG A 3 -22.03 22.10 18.15
N ASN A 4 -22.35 23.36 18.45
CA ASN A 4 -21.58 24.54 18.07
C ASN A 4 -20.23 24.53 18.82
N LYS A 5 -19.25 23.80 18.27
CA LYS A 5 -17.89 23.73 18.81
C LYS A 5 -17.25 25.10 18.53
N LYS A 6 -16.99 25.90 19.58
CA LYS A 6 -16.25 27.17 19.47
C LYS A 6 -14.92 26.90 18.75
N ARG A 7 -14.85 27.30 17.47
CA ARG A 7 -13.64 27.18 16.65
C ARG A 7 -12.66 28.24 17.16
N ILE A 8 -11.46 27.85 17.57
CA ILE A 8 -10.42 28.84 17.90
C ILE A 8 -9.89 29.35 16.56
N LYS A 9 -10.16 30.61 16.26
CA LYS A 9 -9.79 31.28 15.00
C LYS A 9 -8.49 32.06 15.23
N SER A 10 -7.55 32.02 14.29
CA SER A 10 -6.35 32.84 14.37
C SER A 10 -6.63 34.25 13.89
N THR A 11 -5.82 35.21 14.33
CA THR A 11 -5.86 36.62 13.89
C THR A 11 -5.10 36.87 12.59
N SER A 12 -4.28 35.92 12.15
CA SER A 12 -3.57 35.95 10.87
C SER A 12 -3.61 34.60 10.16
N CYS A 13 -3.50 34.62 8.84
CA CYS A 13 -3.49 33.44 8.00
C CYS A 13 -2.10 32.77 7.98
N PRO A 14 -1.94 31.49 8.39
CA PRO A 14 -0.62 30.82 8.38
C PRO A 14 -0.03 30.59 6.98
N ASN A 15 -0.87 30.60 5.94
CA ASN A 15 -0.43 30.37 4.56
C ASN A 15 0.11 31.64 3.86
N CYS A 16 -0.63 32.76 3.90
CA CYS A 16 -0.26 34.00 3.19
C CYS A 16 0.04 35.19 4.12
N ASN A 17 0.01 34.99 5.44
CA ASN A 17 0.24 36.02 6.46
C ASN A 17 -0.74 37.20 6.47
N GLU A 18 -1.85 37.12 5.72
CA GLU A 18 -2.93 38.11 5.76
C GLU A 18 -3.48 38.26 7.19
N VAL A 19 -3.59 39.50 7.67
CA VAL A 19 -4.17 39.81 8.99
C VAL A 19 -5.68 39.94 8.85
N PHE A 20 -6.44 39.19 9.64
CA PHE A 20 -7.90 39.27 9.59
C PHE A 20 -8.37 40.50 10.37
N ALA A 21 -9.09 41.41 9.69
CA ALA A 21 -9.69 42.58 10.33
C ALA A 21 -10.70 42.20 11.43
N GLU A 22 -11.33 41.04 11.32
CA GLU A 22 -12.27 40.49 12.30
C GLU A 22 -11.98 39.02 12.60
N ILE A 23 -12.10 38.64 13.89
CA ILE A 23 -11.84 37.28 14.40
C ILE A 23 -12.78 36.22 13.79
N ASN A 24 -13.86 36.61 13.10
CA ASN A 24 -14.93 35.70 12.71
C ASN A 24 -14.81 35.10 11.30
N HIS A 25 -13.74 35.37 10.55
CA HIS A 25 -13.53 34.76 9.23
C HIS A 25 -13.34 33.24 9.33
N ASN A 26 -14.12 32.44 8.58
CA ASN A 26 -13.95 30.98 8.52
C ASN A 26 -12.89 30.53 7.50
N PHE A 27 -12.64 31.35 6.48
CA PHE A 27 -11.63 31.13 5.45
C PHE A 27 -10.90 32.44 5.17
N CYS A 28 -9.63 32.35 4.77
CA CYS A 28 -8.85 33.49 4.34
C CYS A 28 -9.34 33.98 2.97
N PRO A 29 -9.72 35.26 2.83
CA PRO A 29 -10.23 35.79 1.56
C PRO A 29 -9.16 35.85 0.47
N HIS A 30 -7.88 35.98 0.85
CA HIS A 30 -6.77 36.09 -0.09
C HIS A 30 -6.31 34.74 -0.66
N CYS A 31 -6.19 33.69 0.18
CA CYS A 31 -5.63 32.41 -0.24
C CYS A 31 -6.54 31.18 -0.03
N GLY A 32 -7.77 31.38 0.46
CA GLY A 32 -8.74 30.31 0.70
C GLY A 32 -8.40 29.34 1.84
N GLN A 33 -7.37 29.60 2.64
CA GLN A 33 -7.01 28.77 3.81
C GLN A 33 -8.14 28.80 4.85
N GLU A 34 -8.63 27.63 5.29
CA GLU A 34 -9.60 27.58 6.38
C GLU A 34 -8.98 28.11 7.68
N ASN A 35 -9.67 29.07 8.29
CA ASN A 35 -9.31 29.71 9.55
C ASN A 35 -9.96 28.96 10.71
N HIS A 36 -9.50 27.73 10.92
CA HIS A 36 -9.68 27.04 12.17
C HIS A 36 -8.31 26.63 12.69
N THR A 37 -8.09 26.78 13.99
CA THR A 37 -7.18 25.89 14.70
C THR A 37 -8.07 24.79 15.28
N HIS A 38 -7.81 23.52 14.97
CA HIS A 38 -7.86 22.40 15.93
C HIS A 38 -7.92 21.01 15.31
N LYS A 39 -7.29 20.10 16.06
CA LYS A 39 -7.53 18.66 16.21
C LYS A 39 -9.01 18.30 15.98
N LEU A 40 -9.39 18.06 14.73
CA LEU A 40 -10.74 17.63 14.34
C LEU A 40 -10.88 16.11 14.48
N PRO A 41 -12.08 15.60 14.82
CA PRO A 41 -12.34 14.17 14.86
C PRO A 41 -12.21 13.56 13.46
N PHE A 42 -11.62 12.36 13.39
CA PHE A 42 -11.29 11.61 12.17
C PHE A 42 -12.44 11.56 11.13
N LYS A 43 -13.69 11.50 11.58
CA LYS A 43 -14.88 11.43 10.72
C LYS A 43 -15.04 12.64 9.78
N HIS A 44 -14.68 13.85 10.23
CA HIS A 44 -14.77 15.05 9.38
C HIS A 44 -13.79 14.98 8.21
N PHE A 45 -12.58 14.48 8.45
CA PHE A 45 -11.57 14.29 7.41
C PHE A 45 -12.02 13.32 6.32
N VAL A 46 -12.74 12.24 6.67
CA VAL A 46 -13.20 11.23 5.69
C VAL A 46 -14.25 11.82 4.75
N MET A 47 -15.23 12.56 5.27
CA MET A 47 -16.32 13.11 4.43
C MET A 47 -15.80 14.20 3.48
N GLU A 48 -14.95 15.09 3.99
CA GLU A 48 -14.32 16.15 3.19
C GLU A 48 -13.33 15.57 2.15
N THR A 49 -12.79 14.37 2.41
CA THR A 49 -11.92 13.67 1.46
C THR A 49 -12.73 13.10 0.28
N LEU A 50 -13.96 12.65 0.49
CA LEU A 50 -14.80 12.07 -0.57
C LEU A 50 -15.39 13.13 -1.51
N GLU A 51 -15.88 14.26 -0.99
CA GLU A 51 -16.50 15.33 -1.82
C GLU A 51 -15.52 15.99 -2.79
N SER A 52 -14.25 16.00 -2.44
CA SER A 52 -13.20 16.66 -3.21
C SER A 52 -12.50 15.79 -4.27
N LEU A 53 -12.79 14.49 -4.33
CA LEU A 53 -12.13 13.58 -5.28
C LEU A 53 -12.53 13.87 -6.74
N THR A 54 -13.59 14.65 -6.96
CA THR A 54 -14.12 14.98 -8.28
C THR A 54 -13.50 16.23 -8.91
N HIS A 55 -12.64 16.97 -8.20
CA HIS A 55 -11.96 18.15 -8.73
C HIS A 55 -10.46 17.91 -8.88
N PHE A 56 -9.99 17.89 -10.14
CA PHE A 56 -8.55 17.84 -10.43
C PHE A 56 -7.95 19.24 -10.23
N ASP A 57 -7.41 19.46 -9.03
CA ASP A 57 -6.99 20.79 -8.56
C ASP A 57 -5.53 21.13 -8.87
N THR A 58 -5.23 22.44 -9.06
CA THR A 58 -3.86 22.98 -9.05
C THR A 58 -3.08 22.62 -7.77
N LYS A 59 -3.78 22.32 -6.67
CA LYS A 59 -3.20 21.81 -5.41
C LYS A 59 -2.50 20.47 -5.61
N LEU A 60 -3.01 19.60 -6.48
CA LEU A 60 -2.40 18.30 -6.75
C LEU A 60 -1.01 18.46 -7.37
N LEU A 61 -0.90 19.29 -8.42
CA LEU A 61 0.37 19.57 -9.07
C LEU A 61 1.36 20.24 -8.11
N ASN A 62 0.92 21.21 -7.31
CA ASN A 62 1.75 21.82 -6.27
C ASN A 62 2.27 20.78 -5.25
N THR A 63 1.40 19.87 -4.83
CA THR A 63 1.76 18.83 -3.86
C THR A 63 2.73 17.83 -4.46
N LEU A 64 2.45 17.30 -5.64
CA LEU A 64 3.33 16.35 -6.32
C LEU A 64 4.70 16.97 -6.62
N ASN A 65 4.73 18.22 -7.09
CA ASN A 65 5.97 18.93 -7.36
C ASN A 65 6.84 19.08 -6.10
N ASP A 66 6.28 19.63 -5.02
CA ASP A 66 7.03 19.78 -3.76
C ASP A 66 7.34 18.43 -3.09
N LEU A 67 6.55 17.38 -3.34
CA LEU A 67 6.77 16.06 -2.76
C LEU A 67 7.87 15.27 -3.51
N VAL A 68 7.90 15.34 -4.84
CA VAL A 68 8.85 14.60 -5.69
C VAL A 68 10.17 15.36 -5.84
N LEU A 69 10.12 16.66 -6.17
CA LEU A 69 11.35 17.44 -6.47
C LEU A 69 12.03 17.99 -5.22
N LYS A 70 11.33 18.09 -4.09
CA LYS A 70 11.83 18.73 -2.87
C LYS A 70 11.54 17.89 -1.62
N PRO A 71 12.31 16.81 -1.38
CA PRO A 71 12.06 15.86 -0.29
C PRO A 71 11.86 16.55 1.06
N GLY A 72 10.69 16.33 1.65
CA GLY A 72 10.30 16.86 2.97
C GLY A 72 9.68 18.25 2.98
N ILE A 73 9.71 19.04 1.90
CA ILE A 73 9.18 20.43 1.92
C ILE A 73 7.66 20.45 2.06
N ALA A 74 6.94 19.61 1.30
CA ALA A 74 5.49 19.52 1.41
C ALA A 74 5.07 19.15 2.85
N ILE A 75 5.77 18.20 3.46
CA ILE A 75 5.52 17.75 4.84
C ILE A 75 5.81 18.88 5.84
N LYS A 76 6.96 19.55 5.72
CA LYS A 76 7.37 20.66 6.59
C LYS A 76 6.33 21.79 6.55
N ASN A 77 5.93 22.21 5.36
CA ASN A 77 4.95 23.28 5.20
C ASN A 77 3.55 22.85 5.69
N TYR A 78 3.16 21.59 5.47
CA TYR A 78 1.88 21.05 5.95
C TYR A 78 1.82 21.04 7.49
N ASN A 79 2.88 20.59 8.15
CA ASN A 79 3.03 20.59 9.61
C ASN A 79 3.08 22.03 10.17
N ALA A 80 3.67 22.97 9.43
CA ALA A 80 3.66 24.41 9.74
C ALA A 80 2.30 25.10 9.44
N ASN A 81 1.22 24.33 9.20
CA ASN A 81 -0.14 24.81 8.91
C ASN A 81 -0.31 25.60 7.59
N LYS A 82 0.62 25.51 6.64
CA LYS A 82 0.50 26.09 5.29
C LYS A 82 -0.26 25.14 4.35
N ARG A 83 -1.51 24.82 4.68
CA ARG A 83 -2.25 23.67 4.07
C ARG A 83 -3.00 24.01 2.79
N ALA A 84 -3.37 25.26 2.54
CA ALA A 84 -4.22 25.63 1.40
C ALA A 84 -3.61 25.29 0.04
N ARG A 85 -2.27 25.27 -0.05
CA ARG A 85 -1.54 24.90 -1.26
C ARG A 85 -1.53 23.40 -1.54
N TYR A 86 -1.67 22.57 -0.50
CA TYR A 86 -1.47 21.13 -0.57
C TYR A 86 -2.78 20.35 -0.54
N VAL A 87 -2.81 19.23 -1.26
CA VAL A 87 -3.89 18.25 -1.13
C VAL A 87 -3.81 17.61 0.26
N PRO A 88 -4.93 17.43 0.98
CA PRO A 88 -4.93 16.69 2.23
C PRO A 88 -4.23 15.33 2.10
N PRO A 89 -3.31 14.96 3.01
CA PRO A 89 -2.46 13.77 2.86
C PRO A 89 -3.26 12.48 2.70
N ILE A 90 -4.32 12.30 3.49
CA ILE A 90 -5.17 11.11 3.46
C ILE A 90 -5.86 10.96 2.10
N ARG A 91 -6.35 12.07 1.53
CA ARG A 91 -6.99 12.08 0.21
C ARG A 91 -6.01 11.68 -0.88
N LEU A 92 -4.83 12.29 -0.88
CA LEU A 92 -3.79 11.96 -1.85
C LEU A 92 -3.35 10.50 -1.71
N TYR A 93 -3.24 10.00 -0.49
CA TYR A 93 -2.90 8.60 -0.22
C TYR A 93 -3.92 7.62 -0.78
N VAL A 94 -5.21 7.81 -0.49
CA VAL A 94 -6.28 6.94 -1.01
C VAL A 94 -6.28 6.95 -2.53
N PHE A 95 -6.12 8.13 -3.15
CA PHE A 95 -6.02 8.27 -4.60
C PHE A 95 -4.80 7.52 -5.16
N THR A 96 -3.60 7.77 -4.63
CA THR A 96 -2.37 7.12 -5.09
C THR A 96 -2.40 5.61 -4.89
N THR A 97 -2.92 5.11 -3.76
CA THR A 97 -3.09 3.68 -3.50
C THR A 97 -4.09 3.05 -4.47
N PHE A 98 -5.20 3.72 -4.76
CA PHE A 98 -6.17 3.24 -5.75
C PHE A 98 -5.53 3.11 -7.15
N ILE A 99 -4.80 4.15 -7.60
CA ILE A 99 -4.07 4.11 -8.87
C ILE A 99 -3.02 3.01 -8.88
N PHE A 100 -2.24 2.86 -7.80
CA PHE A 100 -1.25 1.79 -7.68
C PHE A 100 -1.89 0.39 -7.78
N LEU A 101 -3.00 0.15 -7.08
CA LEU A 101 -3.73 -1.12 -7.15
C LEU A 101 -4.31 -1.38 -8.54
N LEU A 102 -4.79 -0.35 -9.23
CA LEU A 102 -5.22 -0.46 -10.63
C LEU A 102 -4.07 -0.86 -11.55
N ILE A 103 -2.90 -0.23 -11.42
CA ILE A 103 -1.70 -0.59 -12.19
C ILE A 103 -1.32 -2.04 -11.94
N VAL A 104 -1.23 -2.46 -10.68
CA VAL A 104 -0.92 -3.85 -10.31
C VAL A 104 -1.96 -4.82 -10.88
N SER A 105 -3.25 -4.50 -10.77
CA SER A 105 -4.33 -5.34 -11.30
C SER A 105 -4.25 -5.48 -12.82
N PHE A 106 -3.97 -4.39 -13.52
CA PHE A 106 -3.86 -4.37 -14.98
C PHE A 106 -2.64 -5.18 -15.46
N LEU A 107 -1.47 -4.95 -14.86
CA LEU A 107 -0.24 -5.69 -15.19
C LEU A 107 -0.38 -7.19 -14.88
N PHE A 108 -0.97 -7.54 -13.73
CA PHE A 108 -1.16 -8.93 -13.34
C PHE A 108 -2.14 -9.71 -14.23
N SER A 109 -3.24 -9.06 -14.64
CA SER A 109 -4.20 -9.64 -15.60
C SER A 109 -3.49 -10.07 -16.88
N HIS A 110 -2.64 -9.19 -17.41
CA HIS A 110 -1.88 -9.44 -18.62
C HIS A 110 -0.91 -10.62 -18.47
N THR A 111 -0.22 -10.74 -17.32
CA THR A 111 0.69 -11.86 -17.05
C THR A 111 -0.04 -13.20 -16.94
N ILE A 112 -1.26 -13.23 -16.37
CA ILE A 112 -2.07 -14.46 -16.34
C ILE A 112 -2.48 -14.87 -17.75
N GLU A 113 -2.91 -13.91 -18.57
CA GLU A 113 -3.39 -14.18 -19.92
C GLU A 113 -2.26 -14.68 -20.84
N GLU A 114 -1.08 -14.04 -20.80
CA GLU A 114 0.13 -14.50 -21.51
C GLU A 114 0.55 -15.91 -21.10
N ASN A 115 0.57 -16.19 -19.79
CA ASN A 115 0.94 -17.52 -19.30
C ASN A 115 -0.09 -18.59 -19.69
N ASN A 116 -1.39 -18.25 -19.66
CA ASN A 116 -2.44 -19.16 -20.08
C ASN A 116 -2.41 -19.43 -21.59
N GLU A 117 -2.09 -18.44 -22.42
CA GLU A 117 -1.95 -18.60 -23.86
C GLU A 117 -0.69 -19.40 -24.22
N SER A 118 0.46 -19.10 -23.59
CA SER A 118 1.70 -19.88 -23.72
C SER A 118 1.50 -21.34 -23.29
N PHE A 119 0.79 -21.56 -22.18
CA PHE A 119 0.40 -22.89 -21.71
C PHE A 119 -0.52 -23.60 -22.72
N ARG A 120 -1.55 -22.92 -23.26
CA ARG A 120 -2.43 -23.46 -24.31
C ARG A 120 -1.66 -23.79 -25.60
N LYS A 121 -0.69 -22.96 -25.98
CA LYS A 121 0.12 -23.14 -27.20
C LYS A 121 1.13 -24.29 -27.06
N LYS A 122 1.63 -24.56 -25.84
CA LYS A 122 2.39 -25.78 -25.52
C LYS A 122 1.52 -27.04 -25.46
N ILE A 123 0.20 -26.91 -25.24
CA ILE A 123 -0.77 -28.00 -25.40
C ILE A 123 -1.12 -28.10 -26.89
N THR A 124 -0.19 -28.58 -27.70
CA THR A 124 -0.52 -29.07 -29.04
C THR A 124 -1.28 -30.38 -28.88
N VAL A 125 -2.58 -30.34 -29.18
CA VAL A 125 -3.45 -31.52 -29.23
C VAL A 125 -2.91 -32.47 -30.30
N VAL A 126 -2.20 -33.52 -29.88
CA VAL A 126 -1.85 -34.64 -30.76
C VAL A 126 -3.15 -35.43 -31.00
N LYS A 127 -3.81 -35.18 -32.13
CA LYS A 127 -4.96 -35.99 -32.57
C LYS A 127 -4.43 -37.33 -33.07
N THR A 128 -4.60 -38.38 -32.29
CA THR A 128 -4.57 -39.76 -32.80
C THR A 128 -5.92 -40.41 -32.53
N ASN A 129 -6.53 -40.93 -33.60
CA ASN A 129 -7.68 -41.85 -33.62
C ASN A 129 -8.71 -41.68 -32.48
N GLY A 130 -9.32 -40.50 -32.37
CA GLY A 130 -10.50 -40.28 -31.52
C GLY A 130 -10.26 -40.11 -30.02
N ILE A 131 -9.01 -40.14 -29.54
CA ILE A 131 -8.68 -39.93 -28.11
C ILE A 131 -7.86 -38.65 -27.97
N SER A 132 -8.37 -37.68 -27.22
CA SER A 132 -7.63 -36.47 -26.84
C SER A 132 -6.68 -36.79 -25.69
N LEU A 133 -5.44 -37.16 -26.03
CA LEU A 133 -4.38 -37.42 -25.06
C LEU A 133 -3.63 -36.13 -24.71
N PHE A 134 -3.83 -35.64 -23.49
CA PHE A 134 -2.99 -34.60 -22.88
C PHE A 134 -1.66 -35.26 -22.47
N THR A 135 -0.61 -35.10 -23.27
CA THR A 135 0.73 -35.61 -22.92
C THR A 135 1.35 -34.76 -21.82
N LYS A 136 1.05 -35.23 -20.62
CA LYS A 136 1.72 -35.09 -19.34
C LYS A 136 3.10 -35.75 -19.43
N THR A 137 4.15 -34.96 -19.66
CA THR A 137 5.53 -35.42 -19.43
C THR A 137 6.12 -34.46 -18.39
N GLU A 138 6.23 -34.78 -17.10
CA GLU A 138 6.30 -36.07 -16.41
C GLU A 138 5.49 -36.04 -15.11
N ILE A 139 4.30 -36.61 -15.11
CA ILE A 139 3.73 -37.12 -13.86
C ILE A 139 3.17 -38.47 -14.26
N ASP A 140 3.81 -39.54 -13.85
CA ASP A 140 3.37 -40.89 -14.19
C ASP A 140 1.91 -41.12 -13.73
N SER A 141 1.17 -41.96 -14.43
CA SER A 141 -0.26 -42.19 -14.18
C SER A 141 -0.50 -42.74 -12.77
N LEU A 142 0.47 -43.52 -12.26
CA LEU A 142 0.53 -44.03 -10.89
C LEU A 142 0.70 -42.91 -9.84
N THR A 143 1.42 -41.83 -10.17
CA THR A 143 1.58 -40.66 -9.30
C THR A 143 0.29 -39.86 -9.20
N PHE A 144 -0.49 -39.76 -10.27
CA PHE A 144 -1.81 -39.09 -10.26
C PHE A 144 -2.85 -39.84 -9.44
N ILE A 145 -2.88 -41.18 -9.53
CA ILE A 145 -3.77 -42.03 -8.73
C ILE A 145 -3.37 -41.96 -7.24
N LYS A 146 -2.07 -41.92 -6.92
CA LYS A 146 -1.59 -41.61 -5.55
C LYS A 146 -2.01 -40.21 -5.09
N LEU A 147 -1.89 -39.18 -5.92
CA LEU A 147 -2.28 -37.80 -5.59
C LEU A 147 -3.78 -37.64 -5.37
N GLN A 148 -4.63 -38.39 -6.10
CA GLN A 148 -6.07 -38.37 -5.93
C GLN A 148 -6.52 -38.93 -4.56
N ASN A 149 -5.79 -39.92 -4.02
CA ASN A 149 -6.04 -40.46 -2.68
C ASN A 149 -5.55 -39.53 -1.55
N VAL A 150 -4.55 -38.69 -1.81
CA VAL A 150 -4.06 -37.66 -0.86
C VAL A 150 -4.99 -36.42 -0.84
N LYS A 151 -5.76 -36.21 -1.91
CA LYS A 151 -6.71 -35.10 -2.09
C LYS A 151 -7.85 -35.06 -1.07
N THR A 152 -8.07 -36.15 -0.34
CA THR A 152 -9.15 -36.30 0.64
C THR A 152 -8.64 -36.63 2.04
N LEU A 153 -7.54 -36.00 2.50
CA LEU A 153 -7.10 -36.13 3.88
C LEU A 153 -7.95 -35.24 4.81
N THR A 154 -8.74 -35.88 5.65
CA THR A 154 -9.53 -35.26 6.72
C THR A 154 -8.62 -34.71 7.82
N ASN A 155 -9.10 -33.73 8.59
CA ASN A 155 -8.36 -33.20 9.76
C ASN A 155 -7.92 -34.32 10.73
N SER A 156 -8.62 -35.47 10.76
CA SER A 156 -8.27 -36.60 11.61
C SER A 156 -6.95 -37.27 11.19
N GLU A 157 -6.69 -37.42 9.89
CA GLU A 157 -5.50 -38.07 9.35
C GLU A 157 -4.25 -37.19 9.50
N THR A 158 -4.44 -35.86 9.51
CA THR A 158 -3.36 -34.89 9.71
C THR A 158 -2.81 -34.92 11.14
N VAL A 159 -3.66 -35.20 12.12
CA VAL A 159 -3.27 -35.42 13.53
C VAL A 159 -2.52 -36.74 13.70
N THR A 160 -2.88 -37.76 12.91
CA THR A 160 -2.19 -39.06 12.90
C THR A 160 -0.78 -38.94 12.31
N ILE A 161 -0.60 -38.17 11.23
CA ILE A 161 0.71 -37.86 10.62
C ILE A 161 1.62 -37.09 11.58
N LEU A 162 1.08 -36.14 12.34
CA LEU A 162 1.82 -35.41 13.37
C LEU A 162 2.32 -36.33 14.50
N LYS A 163 1.45 -37.23 14.97
CA LYS A 163 1.82 -38.21 16.00
C LYS A 163 2.89 -39.19 15.51
N SER A 164 2.79 -39.68 14.26
CA SER A 164 3.75 -40.63 13.70
C SER A 164 5.12 -40.01 13.37
N SER A 165 5.19 -38.68 13.24
CA SER A 165 6.43 -37.94 12.99
C SER A 165 7.08 -37.39 14.25
N HIS A 166 6.59 -37.75 15.44
CA HIS A 166 7.02 -37.20 16.74
C HIS A 166 6.91 -35.67 16.85
N ILE A 167 6.05 -35.04 16.05
CA ILE A 167 5.81 -33.59 16.10
C ILE A 167 4.65 -33.31 17.04
N LYS A 168 4.82 -32.35 17.96
CA LYS A 168 3.79 -31.96 18.93
C LYS A 168 2.50 -31.52 18.20
N THR A 169 1.37 -32.12 18.58
CA THR A 169 0.05 -31.85 17.99
C THR A 169 -0.55 -30.57 18.55
N ASP A 170 0.06 -29.43 18.21
CA ASP A 170 -0.46 -28.09 18.54
C ASP A 170 -1.15 -27.45 17.33
N TRP A 171 -2.04 -26.49 17.59
CA TRP A 171 -2.85 -25.80 16.56
C TRP A 171 -2.01 -25.23 15.40
N LEU A 172 -0.78 -24.79 15.69
CA LEU A 172 0.15 -24.22 14.71
C LEU A 172 0.70 -25.32 13.78
N ASN A 173 1.15 -26.44 14.33
CA ASN A 173 1.72 -27.55 13.58
C ASN A 173 0.66 -28.22 12.69
N THR A 174 -0.55 -28.38 13.19
CA THR A 174 -1.70 -28.85 12.40
C THR A 174 -2.02 -27.89 11.25
N ARG A 175 -1.94 -26.58 11.47
CA ARG A 175 -2.21 -25.59 10.41
C ARG A 175 -1.11 -25.53 9.34
N ILE A 176 0.15 -25.68 9.73
CA ILE A 176 1.30 -25.71 8.80
C ILE A 176 1.22 -26.95 7.92
N ILE A 177 1.02 -28.13 8.52
CA ILE A 177 0.93 -29.39 7.77
C ILE A 177 -0.30 -29.41 6.87
N ASN A 178 -1.46 -28.92 7.33
CA ASN A 178 -2.65 -28.84 6.48
C ASN A 178 -2.46 -27.85 5.33
N SER A 179 -1.71 -26.78 5.53
CA SER A 179 -1.35 -25.85 4.44
C SER A 179 -0.38 -26.51 3.45
N PHE A 180 0.61 -27.23 3.94
CA PHE A 180 1.61 -27.92 3.12
C PHE A 180 1.02 -29.07 2.30
N ILE A 181 0.15 -29.88 2.92
CA ILE A 181 -0.60 -30.94 2.23
C ILE A 181 -1.50 -30.33 1.14
N LYS A 182 -2.24 -29.25 1.45
CA LYS A 182 -3.08 -28.56 0.44
C LYS A 182 -2.26 -27.94 -0.70
N LEU A 183 -1.04 -27.49 -0.44
CA LEU A 183 -0.10 -27.02 -1.47
C LEU A 183 0.36 -28.18 -2.36
N GLN A 184 0.61 -29.36 -1.78
CA GLN A 184 1.11 -30.54 -2.49
C GLN A 184 0.02 -31.34 -3.24
N THR A 185 -1.25 -31.29 -2.80
CA THR A 185 -2.39 -31.92 -3.48
C THR A 185 -2.93 -31.12 -4.67
N GLY A 186 -2.43 -29.91 -4.89
CA GLY A 186 -2.91 -29.02 -5.95
C GLY A 186 -4.32 -28.45 -5.71
N ASP A 187 -4.91 -28.67 -4.53
CA ASP A 187 -6.19 -28.05 -4.16
C ASP A 187 -6.05 -26.55 -3.83
N LEU A 188 -4.85 -26.10 -3.46
CA LEU A 188 -4.54 -24.68 -3.37
C LEU A 188 -4.21 -24.15 -4.77
N LYS A 189 -5.22 -23.60 -5.46
CA LYS A 189 -4.98 -22.86 -6.70
C LYS A 189 -4.08 -21.66 -6.40
N ILE A 190 -3.04 -21.45 -7.22
CA ILE A 190 -2.15 -20.28 -7.13
C ILE A 190 -2.97 -18.97 -7.16
N SER A 191 -4.09 -18.97 -7.88
CA SER A 191 -5.04 -17.85 -7.89
C SER A 191 -5.71 -17.58 -6.53
N ASP A 192 -5.97 -18.59 -5.71
CA ASP A 192 -6.56 -18.43 -4.38
C ASP A 192 -5.52 -17.98 -3.34
N LEU A 193 -4.26 -18.41 -3.49
CA LEU A 193 -3.12 -17.84 -2.75
C LEU A 193 -2.92 -16.38 -3.08
N TYR A 194 -2.89 -16.05 -4.38
CA TYR A 194 -2.76 -14.68 -4.87
C TYR A 194 -3.89 -13.80 -4.34
N LYS A 195 -5.15 -14.25 -4.41
CA LYS A 195 -6.30 -13.51 -3.84
C LYS A 195 -6.13 -13.22 -2.35
N LYS A 196 -5.65 -14.20 -1.57
CA LYS A 196 -5.36 -14.00 -0.15
C LYS A 196 -4.20 -13.02 0.05
N PHE A 197 -3.13 -13.17 -0.72
CA PHE A 197 -1.99 -12.27 -0.69
C PHE A 197 -2.40 -10.83 -0.99
N VAL A 198 -3.10 -10.58 -2.09
CA VAL A 198 -3.62 -9.24 -2.46
C VAL A 198 -4.51 -8.70 -1.35
N LYS A 199 -5.44 -9.51 -0.83
CA LYS A 199 -6.32 -9.09 0.26
C LYS A 199 -5.53 -8.60 1.48
N TYR A 200 -4.55 -9.36 1.96
CA TYR A 200 -3.75 -8.97 3.13
C TYR A 200 -2.75 -7.86 2.82
N ALA A 201 -2.19 -7.83 1.61
CA ALA A 201 -1.35 -6.74 1.15
C ALA A 201 -2.11 -5.42 1.13
N SER A 202 -3.35 -5.39 0.63
CA SER A 202 -4.20 -4.18 0.66
C SER A 202 -4.50 -3.70 2.08
N TYR A 203 -4.72 -4.61 3.05
CA TYR A 203 -4.89 -4.22 4.45
C TYR A 203 -3.61 -3.68 5.07
N SER A 204 -2.47 -4.27 4.73
CA SER A 204 -1.18 -3.86 5.29
C SER A 204 -0.80 -2.44 4.88
N LEU A 205 -1.20 -1.98 3.68
CA LEU A 205 -0.98 -0.59 3.23
C LEU A 205 -1.46 0.43 4.28
N PHE A 206 -2.65 0.23 4.85
CA PHE A 206 -3.22 1.16 5.81
C PHE A 206 -2.63 1.03 7.21
N ILE A 207 -2.24 -0.18 7.61
CA ILE A 207 -1.69 -0.47 8.95
C ILE A 207 -0.23 -0.03 9.07
N PHE A 208 0.55 -0.14 7.99
CA PHE A 208 1.96 0.24 8.00
C PHE A 208 2.17 1.73 8.22
N MET A 209 1.25 2.60 7.80
CA MET A 209 1.39 4.05 8.02
C MET A 209 1.40 4.46 9.51
N PRO A 210 0.36 4.17 10.31
CA PRO A 210 0.38 4.53 11.73
C PRO A 210 1.48 3.80 12.49
N PHE A 211 1.85 2.59 12.06
CA PHE A 211 2.96 1.83 12.61
C PHE A 211 4.32 2.47 12.32
N PHE A 212 4.57 2.90 11.08
CA PHE A 212 5.78 3.61 10.68
C PHE A 212 5.89 4.97 11.39
N ALA A 213 4.78 5.70 11.49
CA ALA A 213 4.70 6.93 12.28
C ALA A 213 5.05 6.69 13.75
N LEU A 214 4.60 5.57 14.33
CA LEU A 214 4.92 5.18 15.71
C LEU A 214 6.42 4.88 15.87
N ILE A 215 7.01 4.15 14.91
CA ILE A 215 8.46 3.89 14.89
C ILE A 215 9.22 5.22 14.85
N LEU A 216 8.88 6.14 13.95
CA LEU A 216 9.52 7.46 13.89
C LEU A 216 9.36 8.22 15.21
N LYS A 217 8.16 8.20 15.81
CA LYS A 217 7.94 8.83 17.12
C LYS A 217 8.82 8.23 18.22
N LEU A 218 9.07 6.92 18.17
CA LEU A 218 9.96 6.23 19.10
C LEU A 218 11.43 6.66 18.90
N PHE A 219 11.90 6.83 17.67
CA PHE A 219 13.25 7.37 17.40
C PHE A 219 13.41 8.81 17.87
N TYR A 220 12.37 9.64 17.70
CA TYR A 220 12.35 11.05 18.11
C TYR A 220 11.68 11.27 19.48
N PHE A 221 11.78 10.31 20.40
CA PHE A 221 11.09 10.36 21.69
C PHE A 221 11.50 11.55 22.57
N ARG A 222 12.73 12.07 22.37
CA ARG A 222 13.27 13.22 23.11
C ARG A 222 12.84 14.59 22.57
N LYS A 223 12.11 14.65 21.45
CA LYS A 223 11.70 15.91 20.81
C LYS A 223 10.19 16.13 20.98
N ASP A 224 9.80 17.39 21.10
CA ASP A 224 8.41 17.84 21.33
C ASP A 224 7.55 17.84 20.06
N TYR A 225 7.71 16.84 19.20
CA TYR A 225 6.87 16.65 18.01
C TYR A 225 5.61 15.85 18.34
N TYR A 226 4.45 16.28 17.83
CA TYR A 226 3.21 15.54 18.01
C TYR A 226 3.16 14.28 17.13
N TYR A 227 2.47 13.22 17.58
CA TYR A 227 2.26 12.02 16.77
C TYR A 227 1.65 12.32 15.38
N SER A 228 0.77 13.32 15.30
CA SER A 228 0.16 13.75 14.04
C SER A 228 1.18 14.21 13.00
N GLU A 229 2.32 14.76 13.41
CA GLU A 229 3.37 15.21 12.49
C GLU A 229 4.10 14.03 11.85
N PHE A 230 4.40 13.00 12.65
CA PHE A 230 4.94 11.72 12.15
C PHE A 230 3.94 10.97 11.29
N LEU A 231 2.64 11.07 11.62
CA LEU A 231 1.59 10.47 10.82
C LEU A 231 1.49 11.14 9.43
N VAL A 232 1.50 12.47 9.38
CA VAL A 232 1.54 13.22 8.11
C VAL A 232 2.80 12.86 7.32
N PHE A 233 3.96 12.81 7.97
CA PHE A 233 5.21 12.36 7.35
C PHE A 233 5.07 10.97 6.73
N SER A 234 4.56 10.01 7.51
CA SER A 234 4.38 8.64 7.07
C SER A 234 3.46 8.55 5.86
N ILE A 235 2.33 9.26 5.87
CA ILE A 235 1.37 9.25 4.75
C ILE A 235 2.04 9.74 3.46
N PHE A 236 2.72 10.89 3.51
CA PHE A 236 3.43 11.45 2.36
C PHE A 236 4.59 10.58 1.88
N TYR A 237 5.33 9.96 2.80
CA TYR A 237 6.39 9.02 2.46
C TYR A 237 5.86 7.79 1.72
N HIS A 238 4.74 7.21 2.17
CA HIS A 238 4.13 6.06 1.48
C HIS A 238 3.51 6.45 0.13
N ILE A 239 2.99 7.68 -0.03
CA ILE A 239 2.56 8.20 -1.33
C ILE A 239 3.71 8.15 -2.35
N ILE A 240 4.91 8.60 -1.96
CA ILE A 240 6.09 8.55 -2.83
C ILE A 240 6.50 7.10 -3.13
N ILE A 241 6.53 6.23 -2.12
CA ILE A 241 6.87 4.81 -2.33
C ILE A 241 5.92 4.17 -3.33
N PHE A 242 4.60 4.33 -3.18
CA PHE A 242 3.63 3.72 -4.10
C PHE A 242 3.64 4.36 -5.49
N GLY A 243 3.84 5.67 -5.57
CA GLY A 243 4.02 6.37 -6.83
C GLY A 243 5.23 5.86 -7.61
N LEU A 244 6.41 5.82 -6.96
CA LEU A 244 7.65 5.33 -7.55
C LEU A 244 7.58 3.83 -7.88
N MET A 245 6.99 3.00 -7.01
CA MET A 245 6.78 1.58 -7.29
C MET A 245 5.85 1.38 -8.49
N GLY A 246 4.78 2.16 -8.61
CA GLY A 246 3.89 2.11 -9.77
C GLY A 246 4.61 2.46 -11.07
N VAL A 247 5.44 3.50 -11.06
CA VAL A 247 6.28 3.88 -12.21
C VAL A 247 7.28 2.78 -12.56
N LEU A 248 7.92 2.17 -11.56
CA LEU A 248 8.88 1.08 -11.76
C LEU A 248 8.24 -0.14 -12.42
N LEU A 249 7.04 -0.54 -11.97
CA LEU A 249 6.29 -1.65 -12.57
C LEU A 249 5.90 -1.36 -14.04
N LEU A 250 5.55 -0.12 -14.36
CA LEU A 250 5.30 0.28 -15.75
C LEU A 250 6.58 0.28 -16.59
N MET A 251 7.69 0.75 -16.02
CA MET A 251 9.00 0.79 -16.68
C MET A 251 9.54 -0.60 -16.98
N GLU A 252 9.37 -1.57 -16.08
CA GLU A 252 9.67 -2.99 -16.31
C GLU A 252 9.00 -3.48 -17.59
N ARG A 253 7.69 -3.23 -17.73
CA ARG A 253 6.92 -3.68 -18.89
C ARG A 253 7.30 -2.96 -20.18
N ILE A 254 7.61 -1.66 -20.12
CA ILE A 254 7.95 -0.85 -21.30
C ILE A 254 9.37 -1.14 -21.80
N LEU A 255 10.33 -1.25 -20.90
CA LEU A 255 11.74 -1.43 -21.24
C LEU A 255 12.18 -2.89 -21.32
N ASN A 256 11.31 -3.82 -20.91
CA ASN A 256 11.57 -5.26 -20.87
C ASN A 256 12.86 -5.61 -20.08
N ILE A 257 13.09 -4.89 -18.98
CA ILE A 257 14.20 -5.10 -18.06
C ILE A 257 13.69 -5.94 -16.90
N ASP A 258 14.45 -6.95 -16.46
CA ASP A 258 14.06 -7.74 -15.29
C ASP A 258 13.87 -6.85 -14.05
N PHE A 259 12.74 -7.02 -13.38
CA PHE A 259 12.36 -6.32 -12.15
C PHE A 259 13.48 -6.28 -11.09
N VAL A 260 14.27 -7.35 -10.99
CA VAL A 260 15.37 -7.49 -10.02
C VAL A 260 16.42 -6.39 -10.17
N TYR A 261 16.75 -5.98 -11.39
CA TYR A 261 17.74 -4.92 -11.61
C TYR A 261 17.19 -3.52 -11.25
N LEU A 262 15.87 -3.34 -11.29
CA LEU A 262 15.20 -2.09 -10.92
C LEU A 262 15.02 -1.95 -9.40
N LEU A 263 14.93 -3.07 -8.66
CA LEU A 263 14.71 -3.07 -7.21
C LEU A 263 15.85 -2.42 -6.41
N THR A 264 17.10 -2.77 -6.71
CA THR A 264 18.27 -2.24 -5.97
C THR A 264 18.35 -0.71 -6.00
N PRO A 265 18.32 -0.04 -7.18
CA PRO A 265 18.32 1.42 -7.22
C PRO A 265 17.07 2.03 -6.60
N PHE A 266 15.92 1.36 -6.69
CA PHE A 266 14.69 1.80 -6.02
C PHE A 266 14.85 1.83 -4.49
N PHE A 267 15.40 0.77 -3.89
CA PHE A 267 15.66 0.74 -2.44
C PHE A 267 16.61 1.85 -2.02
N ILE A 268 17.70 2.05 -2.76
CA ILE A 268 18.66 3.14 -2.48
C ILE A 268 17.93 4.49 -2.55
N LEU A 269 17.13 4.73 -3.59
CA LEU A 269 16.39 5.97 -3.77
C LEU A 269 15.42 6.25 -2.62
N ILE A 270 14.63 5.27 -2.17
CA ILE A 270 13.67 5.48 -1.08
C ILE A 270 14.37 5.76 0.26
N PHE A 271 15.51 5.10 0.55
CA PHE A 271 16.27 5.35 1.77
C PHE A 271 16.96 6.72 1.74
N VAL A 272 17.50 7.12 0.59
CA VAL A 272 18.05 8.47 0.38
C VAL A 272 16.96 9.52 0.56
N TYR A 273 15.80 9.33 -0.07
CA TYR A 273 14.64 10.21 0.06
C TYR A 273 14.19 10.32 1.52
N LEU A 274 14.11 9.20 2.24
CA LEU A 274 13.76 9.15 3.65
C LEU A 274 14.73 10.00 4.49
N GLY A 275 16.03 9.80 4.31
CA GLY A 275 17.07 10.54 5.04
C GLY A 275 17.00 12.04 4.81
N ILE A 276 16.87 12.47 3.55
CA ILE A 276 16.73 13.90 3.22
C ILE A 276 15.43 14.47 3.78
N SER A 277 14.31 13.76 3.62
CA SER A 277 13.00 14.20 4.10
C SER A 277 12.97 14.36 5.62
N LEU A 278 13.54 13.39 6.37
CA LEU A 278 13.65 13.48 7.83
C LEU A 278 14.50 14.67 8.25
N LYS A 279 15.63 14.92 7.57
CA LYS A 279 16.49 16.08 7.82
C LYS A 279 15.75 17.40 7.57
N THR A 280 15.00 17.49 6.46
CA THR A 280 14.24 18.69 6.10
C THR A 280 13.11 18.99 7.09
N VAL A 281 12.38 17.96 7.54
CA VAL A 281 11.18 18.10 8.36
C VAL A 281 11.50 18.30 9.84
N PHE A 282 12.48 17.56 10.38
CA PHE A 282 12.79 17.54 11.82
C PHE A 282 14.13 18.23 12.16
N ASP A 283 14.58 19.13 11.28
CA ASP A 283 15.74 20.02 11.45
C ASP A 283 17.07 19.30 11.78
N GLY A 284 17.28 18.11 11.24
CA GLY A 284 18.59 17.46 11.14
C GLY A 284 19.30 17.02 12.42
N SER A 285 18.71 17.19 13.61
CA SER A 285 19.29 16.67 14.86
C SER A 285 18.78 15.27 15.15
N TRP A 286 19.58 14.27 14.76
CA TRP A 286 19.36 12.85 15.08
C TRP A 286 19.69 12.50 16.54
N TYR A 287 20.00 13.52 17.35
CA TYR A 287 20.39 13.43 18.76
C TYR A 287 19.72 14.54 19.59
#